data_AF-A0A2T0UR68-F1
#
_entry.id   AF-A0A2T0UR68-F1
#
_cell.length_a   1.000
_cell.length_b   1.000
_cell.length_c   1.000
_cell.angle_alpha   90.00
_cell.angle_beta   90.00
_cell.angle_gamma   90.00
#
_symmetry.space_group_name_H-M   'P 1'
#
loop_
_entity.id
_entity.type
_entity.pdbx_description
1 polymer ?
#
loop_
_entity_poly.entity_id
_entity_poly.type
_entity_poly.pdbx_seq_one_letter_code
_entity_poly.pdbx_strand_id
1 'polypeptide(L)'
;MSALGRRLHILLDEDRYARLEAEAKERGSSVAAVVRLAIDHHFDEERDLARRAEAARKLLASADEGEGPAETWDEMMEARAADIARMAGEL
;
A
#
# COMPACT_ATOMS: atom_id res chain seq x y z
N MET A 1 -19.34 14.89 -14.17
CA MET A 1 -19.98 14.95 -12.84
C MET A 1 -20.82 13.70 -12.67
N SER A 2 -20.34 12.71 -11.92
CA SER A 2 -21.15 11.53 -11.58
C SER A 2 -22.00 11.88 -10.36
N ALA A 3 -23.31 12.04 -10.55
CA ALA A 3 -24.24 12.32 -9.46
C ALA A 3 -24.36 11.09 -8.54
N LEU A 4 -24.55 11.33 -7.24
CA LEU A 4 -24.85 10.28 -6.26
C LEU A 4 -26.18 9.61 -6.63
N GLY A 5 -26.12 8.48 -7.35
CA GLY A 5 -27.28 7.85 -7.99
C GLY A 5 -27.88 6.66 -7.25
N ARG A 6 -27.24 6.16 -6.19
CA ARG A 6 -27.72 5.01 -5.41
C ARG A 6 -27.77 5.37 -3.93
N ARG A 7 -28.83 4.92 -3.24
CA ARG A 7 -29.01 5.12 -1.79
C ARG A 7 -28.64 3.84 -1.05
N LEU A 8 -27.79 3.99 -0.04
CA LEU A 8 -27.42 2.93 0.89
C LEU A 8 -28.21 3.12 2.19
N HIS A 9 -28.77 2.03 2.72
CA HIS A 9 -29.35 1.98 4.07
C HIS A 9 -28.54 0.96 4.87
N ILE A 10 -28.01 1.38 6.03
CA ILE A 10 -27.24 0.53 6.95
C ILE A 10 -27.76 0.77 8.37
N LEU A 11 -27.80 -0.29 9.17
CA LEU A 11 -28.08 -0.20 10.60
C LEU A 11 -26.75 -0.16 11.35
N LEU A 12 -26.61 0.82 12.23
CA LEU A 12 -25.46 0.99 13.11
C LEU A 12 -25.96 0.95 14.56
N ASP A 13 -25.11 0.50 15.47
CA ASP A 13 -25.34 0.74 16.89
C ASP A 13 -25.07 2.21 17.23
N GLU A 14 -25.50 2.60 18.42
CA GLU A 14 -25.37 3.97 18.92
C GLU A 14 -23.91 4.44 18.91
N ASP A 15 -23.01 3.59 19.40
CA ASP A 15 -21.58 3.93 19.51
C ASP A 15 -20.95 4.20 18.13
N ARG A 16 -21.25 3.37 17.12
CA ARG A 16 -20.75 3.60 15.76
C ARG A 16 -21.35 4.85 15.15
N TYR A 17 -22.63 5.09 15.35
CA TYR A 17 -23.28 6.29 14.80
C TYR A 17 -22.75 7.57 15.45
N ALA A 18 -22.59 7.58 16.77
CA ALA A 18 -22.02 8.71 17.52
C ALA A 18 -20.60 9.05 17.06
N ARG A 19 -19.76 8.04 16.76
CA ARG A 19 -18.43 8.26 16.18
C ARG A 19 -18.48 8.94 14.82
N LEU A 20 -19.41 8.55 13.94
CA LEU A 20 -19.57 9.19 12.64
C LEU A 20 -20.06 10.63 12.77
N GLU A 21 -20.95 10.92 13.72
CA GLU A 21 -21.43 12.28 13.97
C GLU A 21 -20.32 13.19 14.51
N ALA A 22 -19.52 12.70 15.46
CA ALA A 22 -18.38 13.44 15.99
C ALA A 22 -17.38 13.81 14.88
N GLU A 23 -17.01 12.84 14.05
CA GLU A 23 -16.09 13.04 12.92
C GLU A 23 -16.67 14.04 11.90
N ALA A 24 -17.95 13.89 11.57
CA ALA A 24 -18.63 14.79 10.62
C ALA A 24 -18.64 16.23 11.14
N LYS A 25 -18.91 16.42 12.43
CA LYS A 25 -18.89 17.72 13.11
C LYS A 25 -17.49 18.33 13.11
N GLU A 26 -16.47 17.57 13.48
CA GLU A 26 -15.07 18.03 13.49
C GLU A 26 -14.62 18.51 12.10
N ARG A 27 -15.02 17.80 11.05
CA ARG A 27 -14.67 18.14 9.66
C ARG A 27 -15.57 19.17 9.00
N GLY A 28 -16.63 19.63 9.67
CA GLY A 28 -17.64 20.50 9.06
C GLY A 28 -18.34 19.86 7.85
N SER A 29 -18.57 18.55 7.88
CA SER A 29 -19.13 17.76 6.77
C SER A 29 -20.36 16.95 7.22
N SER A 30 -20.96 16.18 6.30
CA SER A 30 -22.06 15.27 6.65
C SER A 30 -21.55 13.88 6.99
N VAL A 31 -22.31 13.13 7.81
CA VAL A 31 -22.07 11.69 8.06
C VAL A 31 -21.93 10.92 6.73
N ALA A 32 -22.75 11.25 5.73
CA ALA A 32 -22.66 10.63 4.41
C ALA A 32 -21.32 10.92 3.69
N ALA A 33 -20.71 12.09 3.92
CA ALA A 33 -19.38 12.41 3.39
C ALA A 33 -18.29 11.59 4.09
N VAL A 34 -18.38 11.45 5.41
CA VAL A 34 -17.47 10.60 6.20
C VAL A 34 -17.55 9.14 5.74
N VAL A 35 -18.77 8.60 5.57
CA VAL A 35 -18.97 7.23 5.08
C VAL A 35 -18.37 7.03 3.69
N ARG A 36 -18.57 7.97 2.75
CA ARG A 36 -17.95 7.89 1.43
C ARG A 36 -16.43 7.89 1.50
N LEU A 37 -15.84 8.77 2.31
CA LEU A 37 -14.39 8.82 2.51
C LEU A 37 -13.85 7.51 3.10
N ALA A 38 -14.55 6.92 4.07
CA ALA A 38 -14.16 5.64 4.65
C ALA A 38 -14.22 4.51 3.62
N ILE A 39 -15.23 4.51 2.74
CA ILE A 39 -15.33 3.56 1.62
C ILE A 39 -14.15 3.73 0.67
N ASP A 40 -13.85 4.96 0.25
CA ASP A 40 -12.75 5.24 -0.68
C ASP A 40 -11.41 4.76 -0.09
N HIS A 41 -11.15 5.08 1.19
CA HIS A 41 -9.95 4.67 1.91
C HIS A 41 -9.81 3.15 2.00
N HIS A 42 -10.88 2.45 2.38
CA HIS A 42 -10.87 0.99 2.49
C HIS A 42 -10.47 0.32 1.18
N PHE A 43 -11.07 0.76 0.06
CA PHE A 43 -10.74 0.20 -1.25
C PHE A 43 -9.38 0.64 -1.78
N ASP A 44 -8.86 1.81 -1.38
CA ASP A 44 -7.49 2.21 -1.68
C ASP A 44 -6.46 1.33 -0.95
N GLU A 45 -6.69 1.00 0.32
CA GLU A 45 -5.83 0.09 1.08
C GLU A 45 -5.83 -1.32 0.47
N GLU A 46 -7.00 -1.85 0.11
CA GLU A 46 -7.10 -3.14 -0.57
C GLU A 46 -6.36 -3.15 -1.91
N ARG A 47 -6.53 -2.08 -2.72
CA ARG A 47 -5.79 -1.90 -3.96
C ARG A 47 -4.29 -1.83 -3.72
N ASP A 48 -3.85 -1.11 -2.69
CA ASP A 48 -2.43 -1.00 -2.36
C ASP A 48 -1.83 -2.35 -1.95
N LEU A 49 -2.54 -3.11 -1.11
CA LEU A 49 -2.14 -4.45 -0.71
C LEU A 49 -2.02 -5.39 -1.93
N ALA A 50 -3.01 -5.33 -2.84
CA ALA A 50 -2.99 -6.09 -4.08
C ALA A 50 -1.81 -5.72 -4.98
N ARG A 51 -1.52 -4.40 -5.14
CA ARG A 51 -0.37 -3.90 -5.90
C ARG A 51 0.96 -4.36 -5.31
N ARG A 52 1.11 -4.29 -3.98
CA ARG A 52 2.33 -4.78 -3.29
C ARG A 52 2.51 -6.28 -3.50
N ALA A 53 1.45 -7.07 -3.35
CA ALA A 53 1.51 -8.50 -3.57
C ALA A 53 1.86 -8.86 -5.03
N GLU A 54 1.34 -8.10 -6.00
CA GLU A 54 1.70 -8.25 -7.41
C GLU A 54 3.16 -7.89 -7.67
N ALA A 55 3.64 -6.77 -7.12
CA ALA A 55 5.03 -6.34 -7.24
C ALA A 55 5.98 -7.39 -6.62
N ALA A 56 5.66 -7.94 -5.45
CA ALA A 56 6.43 -9.01 -4.83
C ALA A 56 6.48 -10.27 -5.71
N ARG A 57 5.35 -10.67 -6.31
CA ARG A 57 5.32 -11.80 -7.26
C ARG A 57 6.17 -11.54 -8.50
N LYS A 58 6.10 -10.33 -9.06
CA LYS A 58 6.93 -9.94 -10.22
C LYS A 58 8.41 -9.93 -9.88
N LEU A 59 8.78 -9.39 -8.72
CA LEU A 59 10.16 -9.39 -8.23
C LEU A 59 10.67 -10.82 -8.07
N LEU A 60 9.90 -11.68 -7.40
CA LEU A 60 10.27 -13.08 -7.22
C LEU A 60 10.38 -13.82 -8.56
N ALA A 61 9.46 -13.59 -9.49
CA ALA A 61 9.51 -14.19 -10.83
C ALA A 61 10.65 -13.65 -11.71
N SER A 62 11.20 -12.49 -11.36
CA SER A 62 12.37 -11.91 -12.05
C SER A 62 13.70 -12.37 -11.47
N ALA A 63 13.70 -13.02 -10.31
CA ALA A 63 14.91 -13.58 -9.74
C ALA A 63 15.40 -14.73 -10.63
N ASP A 64 16.66 -14.66 -11.04
CA ASP A 64 17.35 -15.81 -11.61
C ASP A 64 17.61 -16.80 -10.46
N GLU A 65 17.25 -18.07 -10.65
CA GLU A 65 17.52 -19.11 -9.65
C GLU A 65 19.03 -19.36 -9.52
N GLY A 66 19.81 -18.97 -10.53
CA GLY A 66 21.26 -19.16 -10.59
C GLY A 66 21.65 -20.63 -10.70
N GLU A 67 22.77 -20.91 -11.36
CA GLU A 67 23.40 -22.23 -11.30
C GLU A 67 24.58 -22.19 -10.36
N GLY A 68 24.48 -22.87 -9.21
CA GLY A 68 25.59 -23.04 -8.26
C GLY A 68 25.21 -22.82 -6.79
N PRO A 69 26.17 -22.99 -5.87
CA PRO A 69 25.97 -22.64 -4.47
C PRO A 69 25.74 -21.12 -4.33
N ALA A 70 24.89 -20.75 -3.38
CA ALA A 70 24.70 -19.34 -3.04
C ALA A 70 26.04 -18.71 -2.61
N GLU A 71 26.25 -17.46 -3.01
CA GLU A 71 27.39 -16.68 -2.55
C GLU A 71 27.38 -16.53 -1.03
N THR A 72 28.58 -16.50 -0.44
CA THR A 72 28.76 -16.19 0.96
C THR A 72 28.53 -14.70 1.21
N TRP A 73 28.28 -14.35 2.48
CA TRP A 73 28.14 -12.95 2.89
C TRP A 73 29.37 -12.11 2.52
N ASP A 74 30.57 -12.67 2.69
CA ASP A 74 31.83 -11.96 2.43
C ASP A 74 31.99 -11.69 0.92
N GLU A 75 31.72 -12.69 0.06
CA GLU A 75 31.75 -12.56 -1.40
C GLU A 75 30.74 -11.50 -1.90
N MET A 76 29.51 -11.51 -1.37
CA MET A 76 28.49 -10.51 -1.70
C MET A 76 28.94 -9.09 -1.33
N MET A 77 29.56 -8.92 -0.16
CA MET A 77 30.03 -7.62 0.31
C MET A 77 31.23 -7.11 -0.51
N GLU A 78 32.14 -7.99 -0.93
CA GLU A 78 33.24 -7.64 -1.83
C GLU A 78 32.73 -7.20 -3.20
N ALA A 79 31.79 -7.95 -3.79
CA ALA A 79 31.15 -7.57 -5.05
C ALA A 79 30.46 -6.20 -4.94
N ARG A 80 29.76 -5.95 -3.83
CA ARG A 80 29.11 -4.67 -3.58
C ARG A 80 30.09 -3.52 -3.43
N ALA A 81 31.23 -3.74 -2.76
CA ALA A 81 32.27 -2.73 -2.61
C ALA A 81 32.91 -2.38 -3.96
N ALA A 82 33.16 -3.38 -4.81
CA ALA A 82 33.68 -3.18 -6.16
C ALA A 82 32.70 -2.37 -7.04
N ASP A 83 31.41 -2.65 -6.94
CA ASP A 83 30.36 -1.88 -7.63
C ASP A 83 30.34 -0.41 -7.21
N ILE A 84 30.47 -0.15 -5.92
CA ILE A 84 30.50 1.22 -5.37
C ILE A 84 31.75 1.96 -5.87
N ALA A 85 32.93 1.34 -5.84
CA ALA A 85 34.17 1.94 -6.33
C ALA A 85 34.10 2.26 -7.83
N ARG A 86 33.50 1.38 -8.63
CA ARG A 86 33.24 1.60 -10.06
C ARG A 86 32.26 2.75 -10.31
N MET A 87 31.20 2.88 -9.51
CA MET A 87 30.28 4.03 -9.59
C MET A 87 30.95 5.35 -9.18
N ALA A 88 31.94 5.30 -8.28
CA ALA A 88 32.73 6.45 -7.84
C ALA A 88 33.84 6.84 -8.83
N GLY A 89 34.15 5.99 -9.83
CA GLY A 89 35.20 6.22 -10.82
C GLY A 89 36.62 5.95 -10.31
N GLU A 90 36.75 5.11 -9.28
CA GLU A 90 38.02 4.76 -8.63
C GLU A 90 38.67 3.49 -9.23
N LEU A 91 37.98 2.87 -10.19
CA LEU A 91 38.37 1.72 -11.02
C LEU A 91 38.12 2.04 -12.49
#